data_AF-A0A950PXJ6-F1
#
_entry.id   AF-A0A950PXJ6-F1
#
_cell.length_a   1.000
_cell.length_b   1.000
_cell.length_c   1.000
_cell.angle_alpha   90.00
_cell.angle_beta   90.00
_cell.angle_gamma   90.00
#
_symmetry.space_group_name_H-M   'P 1'
#
loop_
_entity.id
_entity.type
_entity.pdbx_description
1 polymer ?
#
loop_
_entity_poly.entity_id
_entity_poly.type
_entity_poly.pdbx_seq_one_letter_code
_entity_poly.pdbx_strand_id
1 'polypeptide(L)'
;MTEPRPAATDTDIDAADGDLGVVQTLLQSDDAVAVEAATALLFSVDRALRTLASAPDTDTETARRLLSIRADLSGHLLAAGALETAGAPAAGVARMLRRAAEIARAGLGMRAPVGAGRG
;
A
#
# COMPACT_ATOMS: atom_id res chain seq x y z
N MET A 1 -34.26 -0.13 -13.25
CA MET A 1 -33.27 0.91 -13.59
C MET A 1 -32.14 0.74 -12.60
N THR A 2 -31.09 0.04 -13.00
CA THR A 2 -29.94 -0.25 -12.14
C THR A 2 -29.00 0.93 -12.24
N GLU A 3 -28.84 1.69 -11.17
CA GLU A 3 -27.86 2.77 -11.12
C GLU A 3 -26.47 2.20 -11.39
N PRO A 4 -25.63 2.88 -12.20
CA PRO A 4 -24.23 2.48 -12.37
C PRO A 4 -23.52 2.67 -11.03
N ARG A 5 -23.20 1.55 -10.37
CA ARG A 5 -22.42 1.54 -9.13
C ARG A 5 -21.09 2.25 -9.42
N PRO A 6 -20.72 3.32 -8.69
CA PRO A 6 -19.42 3.94 -8.87
C PRO A 6 -18.33 2.89 -8.67
N ALA A 7 -17.29 2.94 -9.52
CA ALA A 7 -16.18 2.01 -9.54
C ALA A 7 -15.55 1.89 -8.14
N ALA A 8 -15.80 0.75 -7.48
CA ALA A 8 -15.31 0.48 -6.11
C ALA A 8 -13.78 0.65 -5.99
N THR A 9 -13.07 0.47 -7.09
CA THR A 9 -11.61 0.53 -7.20
C THR A 9 -11.01 1.87 -6.77
N ASP A 10 -11.61 3.02 -7.12
CA ASP A 10 -11.03 4.33 -6.78
C ASP A 10 -11.14 4.61 -5.27
N THR A 11 -12.28 4.31 -4.65
CA THR A 11 -12.48 4.49 -3.20
C THR A 11 -11.59 3.57 -2.38
N ASP A 12 -11.40 2.34 -2.84
CA ASP A 12 -10.53 1.37 -2.16
C ASP A 12 -9.03 1.72 -2.34
N ILE A 13 -8.64 2.30 -3.48
CA ILE A 13 -7.29 2.86 -3.68
C ILE A 13 -7.06 4.05 -2.75
N ASP A 14 -8.03 4.96 -2.63
CA ASP A 14 -7.96 6.11 -1.72
C ASP A 14 -7.89 5.66 -0.26
N ALA A 15 -8.61 4.61 0.12
CA ALA A 15 -8.51 4.00 1.45
C ALA A 15 -7.11 3.43 1.72
N ALA A 16 -6.52 2.71 0.75
CA ALA A 16 -5.16 2.22 0.85
C ALA A 16 -4.12 3.36 0.95
N ASP A 17 -4.30 4.46 0.21
CA ASP A 17 -3.47 5.67 0.35
C ASP A 17 -3.60 6.30 1.76
N GLY A 18 -4.83 6.35 2.29
CA GLY A 18 -5.11 6.82 3.64
C GLY A 18 -4.39 6.00 4.71
N ASP A 19 -4.47 4.67 4.62
CA ASP A 19 -3.78 3.74 5.53
C ASP A 19 -2.26 3.94 5.47
N LEU A 20 -1.69 4.12 4.27
CA LEU A 20 -0.26 4.43 4.11
C LEU A 20 0.12 5.77 4.77
N GLY A 21 -0.77 6.77 4.77
CA GLY A 21 -0.58 8.02 5.50
C GLY A 21 -0.56 7.83 7.03
N VAL A 22 -1.41 6.94 7.55
CA VAL A 22 -1.42 6.58 8.97
C VAL A 22 -0.13 5.85 9.36
N VAL A 23 0.32 4.89 8.53
CA VAL A 23 1.62 4.22 8.70
C VAL A 23 2.75 5.22 8.81
N GLN A 24 2.82 6.20 7.91
CA GLN A 24 3.86 7.23 7.93
C GLN A 24 3.86 8.01 9.25
N THR A 25 2.67 8.30 9.81
CA THR A 25 2.52 9.00 11.09
C THR A 25 2.98 8.15 12.26
N LEU A 26 2.53 6.88 12.32
CA LEU A 26 2.94 5.93 13.37
C LEU A 26 4.46 5.76 13.40
N LEU A 27 5.07 5.62 12.23
CA LEU A 27 6.50 5.40 12.11
C LEU A 27 7.35 6.61 12.52
N GLN A 28 6.79 7.80 12.78
CA GLN A 28 7.55 8.94 13.32
C GLN A 28 8.01 8.73 14.76
N SER A 29 7.29 7.90 15.52
CA SER A 29 7.52 7.70 16.95
C SER A 29 8.76 6.83 17.24
N ASP A 30 9.29 6.10 16.24
CA ASP A 30 10.33 5.05 16.36
C ASP A 30 10.11 4.04 17.51
N ASP A 31 8.91 4.06 18.11
CA ASP A 31 8.47 3.27 19.25
C ASP A 31 8.07 1.87 18.79
N ALA A 32 8.41 0.85 19.56
CA ALA A 32 8.18 -0.53 19.17
C ALA A 32 6.70 -0.86 18.96
N VAL A 33 5.80 -0.29 19.79
CA VAL A 33 4.34 -0.49 19.64
C VAL A 33 3.83 0.23 18.40
N ALA A 34 4.33 1.44 18.13
CA ALA A 34 3.98 2.17 16.92
C ALA A 34 4.49 1.45 15.64
N VAL A 35 5.68 0.86 15.69
CA VAL A 35 6.24 0.04 14.59
C VAL A 35 5.41 -1.22 14.37
N GLU A 36 5.01 -1.92 15.43
CA GLU A 36 4.14 -3.10 15.34
C GLU A 36 2.77 -2.75 14.71
N ALA A 37 2.15 -1.66 15.17
CA ALA A 37 0.89 -1.18 14.62
C ALA A 37 1.02 -0.79 13.13
N ALA A 38 2.12 -0.11 12.77
CA ALA A 38 2.42 0.23 11.38
C ALA A 38 2.61 -1.02 10.51
N THR A 39 3.34 -2.03 11.00
CA THR A 39 3.53 -3.32 10.32
C THR A 39 2.19 -4.02 10.07
N ALA A 40 1.32 -4.08 11.09
CA ALA A 40 -0.02 -4.67 10.96
C ALA A 40 -0.87 -3.95 9.91
N LEU A 41 -0.82 -2.62 9.87
CA LEU A 41 -1.54 -1.82 8.88
C LEU A 41 -0.99 -2.03 7.46
N LEU A 42 0.34 -2.13 7.30
CA LEU A 42 0.96 -2.48 6.02
C LEU A 42 0.57 -3.88 5.51
N PHE A 43 0.38 -4.86 6.40
CA PHE A 43 -0.19 -6.16 6.01
C PHE A 43 -1.64 -6.05 5.54
N SER A 44 -2.43 -5.14 6.13
CA SER A 44 -3.78 -4.84 5.65
C SER A 44 -3.75 -4.26 4.24
N VAL A 45 -2.85 -3.30 3.99
CA VAL A 45 -2.64 -2.70 2.66
C VAL A 45 -2.21 -3.77 1.64
N ASP A 46 -1.26 -4.67 1.95
CA ASP A 46 -0.88 -5.77 1.04
C ASP A 46 -2.08 -6.61 0.59
N ARG A 47 -2.97 -6.94 1.54
CA ARG A 47 -4.19 -7.71 1.28
C ARG A 47 -5.21 -6.92 0.46
N ALA A 48 -5.36 -5.63 0.74
CA ALA A 48 -6.23 -4.75 -0.03
C ALA A 48 -5.75 -4.63 -1.48
N LEU A 49 -4.46 -4.39 -1.71
CA LEU A 49 -3.85 -4.32 -3.04
C LEU A 49 -4.05 -5.63 -3.83
N ARG A 50 -3.90 -6.79 -3.17
CA ARG A 50 -4.18 -8.10 -3.80
C ARG A 50 -5.64 -8.23 -4.22
N THR A 51 -6.55 -7.84 -3.34
CA THR A 51 -8.00 -7.92 -3.56
C THR A 51 -8.41 -7.03 -4.72
N LEU A 52 -7.93 -5.78 -4.72
CA LEU A 52 -8.16 -4.81 -5.78
C LEU A 52 -7.62 -5.27 -7.13
N ALA A 53 -6.39 -5.80 -7.16
CA ALA A 53 -5.80 -6.31 -8.39
C ALA A 53 -6.55 -7.53 -8.96
N SER A 54 -7.30 -8.24 -8.13
CA SER A 54 -8.09 -9.41 -8.52
C SER A 54 -9.57 -9.10 -8.76
N ALA A 55 -10.00 -7.85 -8.56
CA ALA A 55 -11.38 -7.45 -8.74
C ALA A 55 -11.74 -7.46 -10.25
N PRO A 56 -12.95 -7.90 -10.61
CA PRO A 56 -13.37 -8.05 -12.01
C PRO A 56 -13.42 -6.72 -12.78
N ASP A 57 -13.60 -5.62 -12.06
CA ASP A 57 -13.72 -4.27 -12.63
C ASP A 57 -12.35 -3.55 -12.74
N THR A 58 -11.26 -4.17 -12.30
CA THR A 58 -9.92 -3.60 -12.37
C THR A 58 -9.29 -3.89 -13.73
N ASP A 59 -8.93 -2.84 -14.46
CA ASP A 59 -8.24 -2.99 -15.74
C ASP A 59 -6.85 -3.62 -15.56
N THR A 60 -6.34 -4.24 -16.63
CA THR A 60 -5.08 -5.00 -16.59
C THR A 60 -3.87 -4.16 -16.19
N GLU A 61 -3.83 -2.89 -16.57
CA GLU A 61 -2.69 -2.00 -16.27
C GLU A 61 -2.71 -1.61 -14.78
N THR A 62 -3.87 -1.22 -14.28
CA THR A 62 -4.07 -0.97 -12.84
C THR A 62 -3.78 -2.23 -12.03
N ALA A 63 -4.27 -3.39 -12.44
CA ALA A 63 -4.00 -4.66 -11.76
C ALA A 63 -2.50 -4.99 -11.70
N ARG A 64 -1.77 -4.86 -12.81
CA ARG A 64 -0.31 -5.06 -12.84
C ARG A 64 0.41 -4.11 -11.92
N ARG A 65 0.01 -2.85 -11.90
CA ARG A 65 0.59 -1.84 -11.02
C ARG A 65 0.36 -2.15 -9.55
N LEU A 66 -0.87 -2.47 -9.16
CA LEU A 66 -1.21 -2.87 -7.79
C LEU A 66 -0.41 -4.10 -7.36
N LEU A 67 -0.22 -5.08 -8.24
CA LEU A 67 0.62 -6.25 -7.97
C LEU A 67 2.11 -5.89 -7.83
N SER A 68 2.62 -4.94 -8.61
CA SER A 68 4.00 -4.44 -8.47
C SER A 68 4.21 -3.77 -7.12
N ILE A 69 3.32 -2.84 -6.75
CA ILE A 69 3.36 -2.14 -5.45
C ILE A 69 3.29 -3.16 -4.32
N ARG A 70 2.40 -4.15 -4.45
CA ARG A 70 2.26 -5.24 -3.48
C ARG A 70 3.54 -6.06 -3.36
N ALA A 71 4.18 -6.43 -4.47
CA ALA A 71 5.41 -7.21 -4.44
C ALA A 71 6.53 -6.47 -3.72
N ASP A 72 6.69 -5.17 -4.00
CA ASP A 72 7.65 -4.32 -3.32
C ASP A 72 7.36 -4.21 -1.82
N LEU A 73 6.09 -3.98 -1.45
CA LEU A 73 5.66 -3.89 -0.05
C LEU A 73 5.88 -5.20 0.70
N SER A 74 5.46 -6.34 0.13
CA SER A 74 5.71 -7.68 0.66
C SER A 74 7.19 -7.93 0.89
N GLY A 75 8.06 -7.52 -0.05
CA GLY A 75 9.51 -7.65 0.10
C GLY A 75 10.06 -6.89 1.31
N HIS A 76 9.59 -5.65 1.52
CA HIS A 76 9.99 -4.85 2.67
C HIS A 76 9.45 -5.40 4.00
N LEU A 77 8.23 -5.95 4.02
CA LEU A 77 7.66 -6.59 5.21
C LEU A 77 8.44 -7.85 5.61
N LEU A 78 8.85 -8.67 4.63
CA LEU A 78 9.70 -9.83 4.88
C LEU A 78 11.08 -9.41 5.41
N ALA A 79 11.67 -8.36 4.83
CA ALA A 79 12.92 -7.81 5.33
C ALA A 79 12.78 -7.25 6.75
N ALA A 80 11.65 -6.61 7.07
CA ALA A 80 11.38 -6.07 8.41
C ALA A 80 11.33 -7.20 9.44
N GLY A 81 10.57 -8.26 9.18
CA GLY A 81 10.53 -9.43 10.05
C GLY A 81 11.90 -10.13 10.18
N ALA A 82 12.69 -10.19 9.12
CA ALA A 82 14.05 -10.72 9.18
C ALA A 82 14.98 -9.86 10.07
N LEU A 83 14.83 -8.53 10.03
CA LEU A 83 15.57 -7.63 10.90
C LEU A 83 15.12 -7.74 12.37
N GLU A 84 13.83 -7.81 12.63
CA GLU A 84 13.29 -8.00 13.98
C GLU A 84 13.76 -9.32 14.60
N THR A 85 13.73 -10.42 13.84
CA THR A 85 14.24 -11.73 14.29
C THR A 85 15.75 -11.74 14.52
N ALA A 86 16.49 -10.90 13.79
CA ALA A 86 17.92 -10.69 14.02
C ALA A 86 18.23 -9.74 15.19
N GLY A 87 17.21 -9.18 15.86
CA GLY A 87 17.37 -8.25 16.99
C GLY A 87 17.73 -6.83 16.56
N ALA A 88 17.40 -6.42 15.34
CA ALA A 88 17.63 -5.06 14.88
C ALA A 88 16.81 -4.05 15.70
N PRO A 89 17.34 -2.84 15.93
CA PRO A 89 16.60 -1.78 16.61
C PRO A 89 15.33 -1.38 15.85
N ALA A 90 14.25 -1.10 16.60
CA ALA A 90 12.97 -0.66 16.04
C ALA A 90 13.09 0.55 15.09
N ALA A 91 13.98 1.50 15.39
CA ALA A 91 14.24 2.65 14.51
C ALA A 91 14.77 2.28 13.11
N GLY A 92 15.53 1.19 12.99
CA GLY A 92 16.02 0.68 11.72
C GLY A 92 14.90 0.08 10.88
N VAL A 93 14.05 -0.73 11.53
CA VAL A 93 12.82 -1.30 10.94
C VAL A 93 11.88 -0.18 10.52
N ALA A 94 11.66 0.82 11.38
CA ALA A 94 10.79 1.96 11.14
C ALA A 94 11.18 2.75 9.89
N ARG A 95 12.47 3.06 9.71
CA ARG A 95 12.95 3.77 8.50
C ARG A 95 12.67 2.98 7.23
N MET A 96 12.90 1.67 7.26
CA MET A 96 12.68 0.81 6.09
C MET A 96 11.19 0.73 5.75
N LEU A 97 10.32 0.54 6.75
CA LEU A 97 8.87 0.51 6.56
C LEU A 97 8.33 1.88 6.09
N ARG A 98 8.90 2.98 6.57
CA ARG A 98 8.55 4.33 6.12
C ARG A 98 8.87 4.50 4.64
N ARG A 99 10.04 4.02 4.21
CA ARG A 99 10.44 4.05 2.80
C ARG A 99 9.51 3.19 1.94
N ALA A 100 9.14 2.00 2.40
CA ALA A 100 8.17 1.14 1.72
C ALA A 100 6.82 1.84 1.55
N ALA A 101 6.33 2.49 2.61
CA ALA A 101 5.07 3.22 2.58
C ALA A 101 5.12 4.41 1.60
N GLU A 102 6.22 5.18 1.57
CA GLU A 102 6.43 6.26 0.58
C GLU A 102 6.37 5.76 -0.87
N ILE A 103 7.06 4.65 -1.17
CA ILE A 103 7.10 4.08 -2.52
C ILE A 103 5.70 3.58 -2.93
N ALA A 104 5.02 2.87 -2.03
CA ALA A 104 3.67 2.39 -2.29
C ALA A 104 2.71 3.54 -2.56
N ARG A 105 2.80 4.60 -1.74
CA ARG A 105 1.96 5.80 -1.87
C ARG A 105 2.19 6.52 -3.19
N ALA A 106 3.46 6.71 -3.57
CA ALA A 106 3.79 7.28 -4.87
C ALA A 106 3.28 6.42 -6.04
N GLY A 107 3.33 5.10 -5.90
CA GLY A 107 2.79 4.16 -6.89
C GLY A 107 1.28 4.28 -7.08
N LEU A 108 0.53 4.49 -5.99
CA LEU A 108 -0.92 4.71 -6.01
C LEU A 108 -1.29 6.09 -6.56
N GLY A 109 -0.52 7.14 -6.21
CA GLY A 109 -0.78 8.53 -6.61
C GLY A 109 -0.53 8.82 -8.10
N MET A 110 0.26 8.00 -8.80
CA MET A 110 0.46 8.12 -10.24
C MET A 110 -0.74 7.56 -11.02
N ARG A 111 -1.91 8.21 -10.96
CA ARG A 111 -3.07 7.84 -11.81
C ARG A 111 -2.66 7.75 -13.29
N ALA A 112 -3.15 6.72 -13.99
CA ALA A 112 -3.02 6.64 -15.44
C ALA A 112 -3.62 7.91 -16.10
N PRO A 113 -3.04 8.45 -17.19
CA PRO A 113 -3.66 9.53 -17.92
C PRO A 113 -5.06 9.08 -18.35
N VAL A 114 -6.09 9.78 -17.86
CA VAL A 114 -7.46 9.63 -18.35
C VAL A 114 -7.41 9.82 -19.86
N GLY A 115 -7.74 8.76 -20.61
CA GLY A 115 -7.73 8.77 -22.06
C GLY A 115 -8.47 10.00 -22.57
N ALA A 116 -7.73 10.95 -23.14
CA ALA A 116 -8.26 11.99 -24.00
C ALA A 116 -8.72 11.33 -25.30
N GLY A 117 -9.85 10.61 -25.22
CA GLY A 117 -10.55 9.99 -26.35
C GLY A 117 -11.81 10.79 -26.65
N ARG A 118 -11.65 12.04 -27.11
CA ARG A 118 -12.64 12.70 -27.95
C ARG A 118 -11.94 13.07 -29.26
N GLY A 119 -12.26 12.32 -30.31
CA GLY A 119 -11.93 12.57 -31.71
C GLY A 119 -12.90 11.79 -32.56
#